data_AF-A0A3Q0KVH8-F1
#
_entry.id   AF-A0A3Q0KVH8-F1
#
_cell.length_a   1.000
_cell.length_b   1.000
_cell.length_c   1.000
_cell.angle_alpha   90.00
_cell.angle_beta   90.00
_cell.angle_gamma   90.00
#
_symmetry.space_group_name_H-M   'P 1'
#
loop_
_entity.id
_entity.type
_entity.pdbx_description
1 polymer ?
#
loop_
_entity_poly.entity_id
_entity_poly.type
_entity_poly.pdbx_seq_one_letter_code
_entity_poly.pdbx_strand_id
1 'polypeptide(L)'
;MFIGLWYNKLVEWISLRLVKVMMSEWWYSFVMMSVFCGLVMTRCPYIYGWMGFFAFLVCCVLPLFISLMVTRLNVSAVEFFGSMIPEGSPMWILPFIQYVEMMSYIIRPFVTVIRPFVKVSVGIRLGVSVGW
;
A
#
# COMPACT_ATOMS: atom_id res chain seq x y z
N MET A 1 27.27 21.06 -5.75
CA MET A 1 27.90 19.80 -5.30
C MET A 1 26.95 18.93 -4.46
N PHE A 2 26.34 19.44 -3.38
CA PHE A 2 25.42 18.67 -2.52
C PHE A 2 24.19 18.07 -3.23
N ILE A 3 23.56 18.80 -4.18
CA ILE A 3 22.37 18.31 -4.90
C ILE A 3 22.68 17.08 -5.80
N GLY A 4 23.88 17.04 -6.39
CA GLY A 4 24.32 15.92 -7.23
C GLY A 4 24.62 14.66 -6.43
N LEU A 5 25.18 14.81 -5.22
CA LEU A 5 25.39 13.69 -4.30
C LEU A 5 24.05 13.09 -3.84
N TRP A 6 23.07 13.95 -3.52
CA TRP A 6 21.74 13.50 -3.11
C TRP A 6 21.01 12.80 -4.26
N TYR A 7 21.06 13.36 -5.48
CA TYR A 7 20.48 12.74 -6.66
C TYR A 7 21.11 11.37 -6.96
N ASN A 8 22.44 11.26 -6.96
CA ASN A 8 23.13 10.00 -7.21
C ASN A 8 22.83 8.96 -6.13
N LYS A 9 22.78 9.35 -4.84
CA LYS A 9 22.40 8.44 -3.76
C LYS A 9 20.96 7.98 -3.85
N LEU A 10 20.05 8.87 -4.26
CA LEU A 10 18.65 8.55 -4.46
C LEU A 10 18.48 7.58 -5.64
N VAL A 11 19.18 7.80 -6.74
CA VAL A 11 19.19 6.91 -7.91
C VAL A 11 19.82 5.55 -7.58
N GLU A 12 20.97 5.51 -6.89
CA GLU A 12 21.59 4.27 -6.41
C GLU A 12 20.69 3.51 -5.43
N TRP A 13 20.05 4.22 -4.50
CA TRP A 13 19.16 3.60 -3.52
C TRP A 13 17.92 3.00 -4.20
N ILE A 14 17.34 3.71 -5.17
CA ILE A 14 16.23 3.20 -5.98
C ILE A 14 16.69 2.02 -6.84
N SER A 15 17.83 2.11 -7.51
CA SER A 15 18.32 1.05 -8.41
C SER A 15 18.66 -0.22 -7.64
N LEU A 16 19.36 -0.14 -6.52
CA LEU A 16 19.70 -1.29 -5.69
C LEU A 16 18.47 -1.96 -5.09
N ARG A 17 17.46 -1.17 -4.68
CA ARG A 17 16.19 -1.71 -4.19
C ARG A 17 15.42 -2.42 -5.31
N LEU A 18 15.33 -1.81 -6.49
CA LEU A 18 14.66 -2.40 -7.65
C LEU A 18 15.36 -3.67 -8.14
N VAL A 19 16.70 -3.66 -8.24
CA VAL A 19 17.49 -4.84 -8.64
C VAL A 19 17.36 -5.95 -7.63
N LYS A 20 17.34 -5.66 -6.32
CA LYS A 20 17.12 -6.69 -5.29
C LYS A 20 15.72 -7.29 -5.36
N VAL A 21 14.70 -6.50 -5.72
CA VAL A 21 13.36 -7.02 -5.99
C VAL A 21 13.38 -7.91 -7.23
N MET A 22 14.05 -7.49 -8.31
CA MET A 22 14.21 -8.27 -9.55
C MET A 22 14.96 -9.59 -9.36
N MET A 23 15.85 -9.67 -8.37
CA MET A 23 16.55 -10.91 -7.98
C MET A 23 15.64 -11.91 -7.24
N SER A 24 14.43 -11.51 -6.86
CA SER A 24 13.38 -12.46 -6.49
C SER A 24 12.86 -13.16 -7.76
N GLU A 25 12.27 -14.35 -7.59
CA GLU A 25 11.68 -15.16 -8.66
C GLU A 25 11.14 -14.33 -9.82
N TRP A 26 11.55 -14.66 -11.05
CA TRP A 26 11.33 -13.84 -12.24
C TRP A 26 9.85 -13.43 -12.40
N TRP A 27 8.94 -14.36 -12.06
CA TRP A 27 7.49 -14.16 -12.06
C TRP A 27 7.01 -13.17 -11.01
N TYR A 28 7.50 -13.27 -9.77
CA TYR A 28 7.09 -12.38 -8.69
C TYR A 28 7.53 -10.94 -8.98
N SER A 29 8.75 -10.79 -9.48
CA SER A 29 9.31 -9.51 -9.90
C SER A 29 8.48 -8.83 -10.98
N PHE A 30 8.04 -9.58 -11.99
CA PHE A 30 7.20 -9.05 -13.07
C PHE A 30 5.82 -8.59 -12.57
N VAL A 31 5.17 -9.38 -11.72
CA VAL A 31 3.86 -9.04 -11.15
C VAL A 31 3.95 -7.80 -10.25
N MET A 32 4.99 -7.71 -9.41
CA MET A 32 5.18 -6.54 -8.56
C MET A 32 5.49 -5.28 -9.37
N MET A 33 6.24 -5.41 -10.47
CA MET A 33 6.53 -4.30 -11.37
C MET A 33 5.28 -3.83 -12.13
N SER A 34 4.45 -4.75 -12.63
CA SER A 34 3.23 -4.39 -13.36
C SER A 34 2.21 -3.69 -12.45
N VAL A 35 2.07 -4.18 -11.22
CA VAL A 35 1.29 -3.52 -10.15
C VAL A 35 1.84 -2.14 -9.83
N PHE A 36 3.15 -2.01 -9.62
CA PHE A 36 3.76 -0.72 -9.31
C PHE A 36 3.55 0.28 -10.44
N CYS A 37 3.77 -0.13 -11.68
CA CYS A 37 3.52 0.69 -12.87
C CYS A 37 2.05 1.13 -12.95
N GLY A 38 1.11 0.20 -12.74
CA GLY A 38 -0.32 0.51 -12.69
C GLY A 38 -0.67 1.52 -11.59
N LEU A 39 -0.11 1.39 -10.39
CA LEU A 39 -0.29 2.37 -9.31
C LEU A 39 0.33 3.73 -9.62
N VAL A 40 1.47 3.78 -10.31
CA VAL A 40 2.06 5.04 -10.77
C VAL A 40 1.18 5.69 -11.82
N MET A 41 0.65 4.93 -12.79
CA MET A 41 -0.27 5.43 -13.81
C MET A 41 -1.54 6.02 -13.19
N THR A 42 -2.07 5.44 -12.11
CA THR A 42 -3.22 6.03 -11.41
C THR A 42 -2.96 7.39 -10.76
N ARG A 43 -1.69 7.80 -10.60
CA ARG A 43 -1.35 9.14 -10.09
C ARG A 43 -1.46 10.22 -11.16
N CYS A 44 -1.50 9.85 -12.43
CA CYS A 44 -1.86 10.75 -13.51
C CYS A 44 -3.41 10.81 -13.57
N PRO A 45 -4.05 11.85 -13.01
CA PRO A 45 -5.50 12.00 -13.17
C PRO A 45 -5.85 12.02 -14.67
N TYR A 46 -7.05 11.55 -15.01
CA TYR A 46 -7.64 11.51 -16.37
C TYR A 46 -7.33 10.31 -17.28
N ILE A 47 -6.39 9.41 -16.95
CA ILE A 47 -6.22 8.16 -17.74
C ILE A 47 -7.46 7.26 -17.60
N TYR A 48 -8.10 7.28 -16.43
CA TYR A 48 -9.27 6.47 -16.10
C TYR A 48 -10.47 7.36 -15.76
N GLY A 49 -11.67 6.96 -16.20
CA GLY A 49 -12.92 7.51 -15.68
C GLY A 49 -13.11 7.18 -14.19
N TRP A 50 -14.02 7.87 -13.48
CA TRP A 50 -14.19 7.70 -12.03
C TRP A 50 -14.47 6.24 -11.62
N MET A 51 -15.37 5.56 -12.33
CA MET A 51 -15.68 4.15 -12.08
C MET A 51 -14.51 3.22 -12.44
N GLY A 52 -13.82 3.51 -13.55
CA GLY A 52 -12.66 2.74 -13.99
C GLY A 52 -11.51 2.81 -12.99
N PHE A 53 -11.27 3.99 -12.40
CA PHE A 53 -10.25 4.17 -11.36
C PHE A 53 -10.61 3.42 -10.08
N PHE A 54 -11.87 3.50 -9.62
CA PHE A 54 -12.30 2.75 -8.44
C PHE A 54 -12.20 1.24 -8.65
N ALA A 55 -12.66 0.74 -9.81
CA ALA A 55 -12.56 -0.68 -10.17
C ALA A 55 -11.10 -1.15 -10.26
N PHE A 56 -10.20 -0.34 -10.82
CA PHE A 56 -8.76 -0.63 -10.85
C PHE A 56 -8.17 -0.74 -9.43
N LEU A 57 -8.50 0.20 -8.54
CA LEU A 57 -8.04 0.13 -7.14
C LEU A 57 -8.57 -1.11 -6.43
N VAL A 58 -9.84 -1.45 -6.61
CA VAL A 58 -10.44 -2.66 -6.03
C VAL A 58 -9.79 -3.93 -6.59
N CYS A 59 -9.55 -4.01 -7.90
CA CYS A 59 -8.99 -5.19 -8.55
C CYS A 59 -7.49 -5.37 -8.29
N CYS A 60 -6.72 -4.29 -8.17
CA CYS A 60 -5.27 -4.39 -7.94
C CYS A 60 -4.91 -4.27 -6.46
N VAL A 61 -5.39 -3.24 -5.74
CA VAL A 61 -4.93 -2.95 -4.37
C VAL A 61 -5.51 -3.92 -3.35
N LEU A 62 -6.79 -4.27 -3.43
CA LEU A 62 -7.38 -5.20 -2.45
C LEU A 62 -6.74 -6.59 -2.51
N PRO A 63 -6.56 -7.25 -3.67
CA PRO A 63 -5.94 -8.56 -3.70
C PRO A 63 -4.51 -8.58 -3.20
N LEU A 64 -3.75 -7.50 -3.42
CA LEU A 64 -2.39 -7.37 -2.88
C LEU A 64 -2.39 -7.21 -1.36
N PHE A 65 -3.33 -6.46 -0.82
CA PHE A 65 -3.45 -6.36 0.62
C PHE A 65 -3.89 -7.68 1.24
N ILE A 66 -4.87 -8.36 0.63
CA ILE A 66 -5.36 -9.66 1.06
C ILE A 66 -4.24 -10.71 0.95
N SER A 67 -3.45 -10.73 -0.13
CA SER A 67 -2.35 -11.68 -0.27
C SER A 67 -1.30 -11.47 0.82
N LEU A 68 -0.92 -10.22 1.10
CA LEU A 68 -0.02 -9.89 2.21
C LEU A 68 -0.58 -10.36 3.56
N MET A 69 -1.88 -10.15 3.79
CA MET A 69 -2.55 -10.61 5.02
C MET A 69 -2.54 -12.13 5.15
N VAL A 70 -2.95 -12.85 4.10
CA VAL A 70 -3.01 -14.31 4.09
C VAL A 70 -1.61 -14.92 4.25
N THR A 71 -0.59 -14.37 3.60
CA THR A 71 0.79 -14.82 3.78
C THR A 71 1.24 -14.69 5.24
N ARG A 72 0.95 -13.57 5.90
CA ARG A 72 1.31 -13.39 7.33
C ARG A 72 0.54 -14.34 8.25
N LEU A 73 -0.74 -14.57 7.97
CA LEU A 73 -1.57 -15.50 8.75
C LEU A 73 -1.09 -16.96 8.60
N ASN A 74 -0.63 -17.36 7.41
CA ASN A 74 -0.17 -18.72 7.13
C ASN A 74 1.18 -19.05 7.75
N VAL A 75 2.08 -18.07 7.91
CA VAL A 75 3.40 -18.30 8.54
C VAL A 75 3.21 -18.72 10.00
N SER A 76 2.40 -17.97 10.76
CA SER A 76 2.19 -18.23 12.17
C SER A 76 1.04 -17.37 12.72
N ALA A 77 -0.13 -17.98 12.94
CA ALA A 77 -1.24 -17.27 13.58
C ALA A 77 -0.87 -16.75 14.98
N VAL A 78 -0.09 -17.52 15.74
CA VAL A 78 0.36 -17.15 17.09
C VAL A 78 1.28 -15.93 17.08
N GLU A 79 2.28 -15.90 16.20
CA GLU A 79 3.16 -14.73 16.10
C GLU A 79 2.42 -13.54 15.49
N PHE A 80 1.46 -13.77 14.59
CA PHE A 80 0.62 -12.71 14.05
C PHE A 80 -0.21 -12.04 15.16
N PHE A 81 -0.97 -12.80 15.95
CA PHE A 81 -1.72 -12.25 17.08
C PHE A 81 -0.82 -11.71 18.20
N GLY A 82 0.34 -12.32 18.43
CA GLY A 82 1.35 -11.79 19.35
C GLY A 82 1.90 -10.44 18.90
N SER A 83 2.16 -10.28 17.60
CA SER A 83 2.64 -9.02 17.00
C SER A 83 1.60 -7.89 17.00
N MET A 84 0.31 -8.21 17.20
CA MET A 84 -0.74 -7.19 17.35
C MET A 84 -0.67 -6.46 18.69
N ILE A 85 -0.07 -7.10 19.71
CA ILE A 85 0.00 -6.57 21.06
C ILE A 85 1.32 -5.79 21.18
N PRO A 86 1.30 -4.48 21.44
CA PRO A 86 2.52 -3.74 21.66
C PRO A 86 3.20 -4.19 22.96
N GLU A 87 4.51 -4.39 22.88
CA GLU A 87 5.38 -4.70 24.01
C GLU A 87 5.34 -3.55 25.04
N GLY A 88 5.13 -3.89 26.31
CA GLY A 88 4.97 -2.92 27.40
C GLY A 88 3.53 -2.53 27.74
N SER A 89 2.52 -3.12 27.09
CA SER A 89 1.12 -2.91 27.47
C SER A 89 0.81 -3.50 28.86
N PRO A 90 0.05 -2.81 29.73
CA PRO A 90 -0.25 -3.31 31.06
C PRO A 90 -1.19 -4.53 31.00
N MET A 91 -0.86 -5.61 31.72
CA MET A 91 -1.50 -6.93 31.60
C MET A 91 -3.05 -6.95 31.67
N TRP A 92 -3.66 -6.00 32.38
CA TRP A 92 -5.12 -5.97 32.57
C TRP A 92 -5.92 -5.53 31.33
N ILE A 93 -5.32 -4.81 30.37
CA ILE A 93 -6.01 -4.35 29.15
C ILE A 93 -5.69 -5.20 27.91
N LEU A 94 -4.67 -6.07 27.98
CA LEU A 94 -4.22 -6.94 26.88
C LEU A 94 -5.34 -7.68 26.13
N PRO A 95 -6.31 -8.34 26.81
CA PRO A 95 -7.33 -9.09 26.08
C PRO A 95 -8.21 -8.20 25.20
N PHE A 96 -8.46 -6.94 25.61
CA PHE A 96 -9.28 -6.02 24.82
C PHE A 96 -8.54 -5.45 23.60
N ILE A 97 -7.23 -5.20 23.71
CA ILE A 97 -6.40 -4.66 22.62
C ILE A 97 -6.43 -5.58 21.39
N GLN A 98 -6.37 -6.89 21.60
CA GLN A 98 -6.37 -7.87 20.52
C GLN A 98 -7.63 -7.78 19.64
N TYR A 99 -8.80 -7.63 20.26
CA TYR A 99 -10.07 -7.48 19.53
C TYR A 99 -10.13 -6.18 18.74
N VAL A 100 -9.65 -5.07 19.32
CA VAL A 100 -9.59 -3.78 18.64
C VAL A 100 -8.67 -3.85 17.42
N GLU A 101 -7.50 -4.47 17.56
CA GLU A 101 -6.54 -4.57 16.46
C GLU A 101 -7.05 -5.50 15.35
N MET A 102 -7.80 -6.55 15.69
CA MET A 102 -8.50 -7.40 14.73
C MET A 102 -9.52 -6.59 13.90
N MET A 103 -10.31 -5.73 14.53
CA MET A 103 -11.24 -4.83 13.81
C MET A 103 -10.49 -3.85 12.91
N SER A 104 -9.39 -3.26 13.40
CA SER A 104 -8.51 -2.40 12.61
C SER A 104 -7.90 -3.15 11.41
N TYR A 105 -7.60 -4.44 11.56
CA TYR A 105 -7.12 -5.28 10.45
C TYR A 105 -8.18 -5.48 9.35
N ILE A 106 -9.45 -5.64 9.72
CA ILE A 106 -10.56 -5.77 8.76
C ILE A 106 -10.84 -4.46 8.02
N ILE A 107 -10.70 -3.30 8.69
CA ILE A 107 -11.01 -1.99 8.12
C ILE A 107 -9.89 -1.46 7.20
N ARG A 108 -8.62 -1.80 7.51
CA ARG A 108 -7.42 -1.38 6.74
C ARG A 108 -7.49 -1.55 5.20
N PRO A 109 -7.96 -2.67 4.62
CA PRO A 109 -8.04 -2.81 3.16
C PRO A 109 -8.95 -1.75 2.53
N PHE A 110 -10.10 -1.48 3.14
CA PHE A 110 -11.05 -0.48 2.67
C PHE A 110 -10.47 0.92 2.73
N VAL A 111 -9.82 1.28 3.85
CA VAL A 111 -9.17 2.59 4.00
C VAL A 111 -8.06 2.78 2.98
N THR A 112 -7.33 1.72 2.64
CA THR A 112 -6.24 1.76 1.66
C THR A 112 -6.75 2.04 0.24
N VAL A 113 -7.95 1.56 -0.12
CA VAL A 113 -8.61 1.87 -1.41
C VAL A 113 -9.23 3.26 -1.42
N ILE A 114 -9.97 3.61 -0.37
CA ILE A 114 -10.70 4.89 -0.29
C ILE A 114 -9.75 6.08 -0.31
N ARG A 115 -8.58 5.98 0.34
CA ARG A 115 -7.60 7.07 0.44
C ARG A 115 -7.13 7.61 -0.93
N PRO A 116 -6.56 6.82 -1.85
CA PRO A 116 -6.17 7.30 -3.17
C PRO A 116 -7.39 7.72 -3.99
N PHE A 117 -8.53 7.02 -3.85
CA PHE A 117 -9.77 7.38 -4.54
C PHE A 117 -10.23 8.81 -4.22
N VAL A 118 -10.34 9.14 -2.93
CA VAL A 118 -10.75 10.48 -2.47
C VAL A 118 -9.72 11.53 -2.87
N LYS A 119 -8.43 11.27 -2.70
CA LYS A 119 -7.38 12.25 -3.05
C LYS A 119 -7.43 12.67 -4.53
N VAL A 120 -7.56 11.73 -5.44
CA VAL A 120 -7.59 12.03 -6.89
C VAL A 120 -8.93 12.62 -7.29
N SER A 121 -10.05 12.08 -6.82
CA SER A 121 -11.39 12.58 -7.18
C SER A 121 -11.67 13.99 -6.66
N VAL A 122 -11.31 14.27 -5.41
CA VAL A 122 -11.37 15.62 -4.82
C VAL A 122 -10.39 16.54 -5.54
N GLY A 123 -9.17 16.09 -5.85
CA GLY A 123 -8.19 16.89 -6.60
C GLY A 123 -8.71 17.34 -7.97
N ILE A 124 -9.34 16.44 -8.74
CA ILE A 124 -9.92 16.76 -10.05
C ILE A 124 -11.10 17.73 -9.90
N ARG A 125 -12.04 17.45 -8.97
CA ARG A 125 -13.21 18.33 -8.78
C ARG A 125 -12.81 19.71 -8.25
N LEU A 126 -11.84 19.77 -7.35
CA LEU A 126 -11.31 21.04 -6.86
C LEU A 126 -10.62 21.81 -7.98
N GLY A 127 -9.78 21.17 -8.80
CA GLY A 127 -9.15 21.79 -9.97
C GLY A 127 -10.19 22.41 -10.91
N VAL A 128 -11.20 21.63 -11.30
CA VAL A 128 -12.31 22.12 -12.15
C VAL A 128 -13.09 23.26 -11.49
N SER A 129 -13.32 23.20 -10.17
CA SER A 129 -14.05 24.26 -9.44
C SER A 129 -13.26 25.55 -9.26
N VAL A 130 -11.93 25.48 -9.17
CA VAL A 130 -11.06 26.65 -9.05
C VAL A 130 -10.93 27.38 -10.39
N GLY A 131 -11.35 26.76 -11.50
CA GLY A 131 -11.47 27.40 -12.80
C GLY A 131 -10.15 27.57 -13.55
N TRP A 132 -9.17 26.70 -13.26
CA TRP A 132 -7.89 26.61 -13.97
C TRP A 132 -7.71 25.22 -14.58
#